data_AF-A0A1J3IZP9-F1
#
_entry.id   AF-A0A1J3IZP9-F1
#
_cell.length_a   1.000
_cell.length_b   1.000
_cell.length_c   1.000
_cell.angle_alpha   90.00
_cell.angle_beta   90.00
_cell.angle_gamma   90.00
#
_symmetry.space_group_name_H-M   'P 1'
#
loop_
_entity.id
_entity.type
_entity.pdbx_description
1 polymer ?
#
loop_
_entity_poly.entity_id
_entity_poly.type
_entity_poly.pdbx_seq_one_letter_code
_entity_poly.pdbx_strand_id
1 'polypeptide(L)'
;EKHEVWRILTSPWLHSGLFHLFINLGSLIFAGIYMEQQFGPLRIAVIYFLSGIVGSLFAALFVRNIPSISSGAAFFGLIGAMLAELARNWNLYSSK
;
A
#
# COMPACT_ATOMS: atom_id res chain seq x y z
N GLU A 1 -21.03 17.59 -4.51
CA GLU A 1 -20.38 16.31 -4.13
C GLU A 1 -20.21 15.30 -5.28
N LYS A 2 -20.56 15.64 -6.53
CA LYS A 2 -20.32 14.75 -7.68
C LYS A 2 -19.01 15.16 -8.36
N HIS A 3 -18.13 14.17 -8.60
CA HIS A 3 -16.88 14.24 -9.38
C HIS A 3 -15.54 14.54 -8.66
N GLU A 4 -15.40 14.28 -7.37
CA GLU A 4 -14.10 14.42 -6.68
C GLU A 4 -13.16 13.21 -6.88
N VAL A 5 -13.00 12.74 -8.12
CA VAL A 5 -12.13 11.58 -8.44
C VAL A 5 -10.67 11.86 -8.05
N TRP A 6 -10.26 13.14 -8.08
CA TRP A 6 -8.96 13.56 -7.59
C TRP A 6 -8.71 13.17 -6.12
N ARG A 7 -9.75 13.05 -5.28
CA ARG A 7 -9.58 12.63 -3.87
C ARG A 7 -9.16 11.17 -3.75
N ILE A 8 -9.59 10.31 -4.67
CA ILE A 8 -9.14 8.92 -4.72
C ILE A 8 -7.65 8.87 -5.07
N LEU A 9 -7.21 9.78 -5.94
CA LEU A 9 -5.81 9.90 -6.32
C LEU A 9 -4.95 10.62 -5.28
N THR A 10 -5.48 11.52 -4.46
CA THR A 10 -4.65 12.28 -3.49
C THR A 10 -4.71 11.74 -2.07
N SER A 11 -5.76 10.98 -1.71
CA SER A 11 -5.91 10.35 -0.38
C SER A 11 -4.76 9.44 0.05
N PRO A 12 -4.08 8.69 -0.85
CA PRO A 12 -2.91 7.89 -0.44
C PRO A 12 -1.75 8.74 0.11
N TRP A 13 -1.67 10.01 -0.26
CA TRP A 13 -0.61 10.93 0.16
C TRP A 13 -0.99 11.80 1.35
N LEU A 14 -2.26 11.81 1.73
CA LEU A 14 -2.72 12.49 2.93
C LEU A 14 -2.33 11.68 4.18
N HIS A 15 -1.90 12.38 5.22
CA HIS A 15 -1.52 11.78 6.50
C HIS A 15 -2.30 12.46 7.62
N SER A 16 -2.78 11.68 8.59
CA SER A 16 -3.55 12.20 9.74
C SER A 16 -2.69 12.98 10.74
N GLY A 17 -1.36 12.89 10.63
CA GLY A 17 -0.40 13.60 11.47
C GLY A 17 1.03 13.09 11.28
N LEU A 18 1.97 13.72 11.99
CA LEU A 18 3.41 13.42 11.92
C LEU A 18 3.73 11.96 12.24
N PHE A 19 3.11 11.40 13.28
CA PHE A 19 3.32 10.00 13.66
C PHE A 19 2.89 9.03 12.56
N HIS A 20 1.74 9.30 11.92
CA HIS A 20 1.22 8.48 10.81
C HIS A 20 2.12 8.55 9.57
N LEU A 21 2.74 9.71 9.32
CA LEU A 21 3.74 9.93 8.29
C LEU A 21 5.02 9.14 8.58
N PHE A 22 5.54 9.21 9.80
CA PHE A 22 6.75 8.46 10.17
C PHE A 22 6.56 6.95 10.05
N ILE A 23 5.41 6.42 10.47
CA ILE A 23 5.11 5.00 10.29
C ILE A 23 5.04 4.66 8.80
N ASN A 24 4.35 5.45 7.97
CA ASN A 24 4.25 5.16 6.54
C ASN A 24 5.60 5.21 5.83
N LEU A 25 6.41 6.23 6.12
CA LEU A 25 7.73 6.37 5.53
C LEU A 25 8.68 5.28 6.03
N GLY A 26 8.65 4.96 7.33
CA GLY A 26 9.43 3.86 7.89
C GLY A 26 9.05 2.53 7.23
N SER A 27 7.76 2.23 7.18
CA SER A 27 7.20 1.08 6.46
C SER A 27 7.64 1.01 5.01
N LEU A 28 7.60 2.12 4.28
CA LEU A 28 8.02 2.20 2.88
C LEU A 28 9.52 1.99 2.72
N ILE A 29 10.34 2.56 3.59
CA ILE A 29 11.80 2.42 3.53
C ILE A 29 12.19 0.97 3.87
N PHE A 30 11.70 0.40 4.96
CA PHE A 30 12.11 -0.95 5.37
C PHE A 30 11.55 -2.03 4.46
N ALA A 31 10.23 -2.04 4.21
CA ALA A 31 9.62 -3.08 3.37
C ALA A 31 9.84 -2.80 1.88
N GLY A 32 9.72 -1.55 1.44
CA GLY A 32 9.87 -1.17 0.04
C GLY A 32 11.28 -1.41 -0.49
N ILE A 33 12.33 -1.02 0.23
CA ILE A 33 13.72 -1.28 -0.21
C ILE A 33 14.00 -2.78 -0.26
N TYR A 34 13.57 -3.53 0.76
CA TYR A 34 13.73 -4.98 0.77
C TYR A 34 13.05 -5.63 -0.44
N MET A 35 11.81 -5.26 -0.73
CA MET A 35 11.07 -5.80 -1.87
C MET A 35 11.64 -5.34 -3.21
N GLU A 36 12.10 -4.10 -3.31
CA GLU A 36 12.72 -3.55 -4.52
C GLU A 36 13.99 -4.32 -4.90
N GLN A 37 14.80 -4.70 -3.91
CA GLN A 37 15.99 -5.53 -4.12
C GLN A 37 15.65 -6.95 -4.61
N GLN A 38 14.54 -7.53 -4.16
CA GLN A 38 14.14 -8.89 -4.50
C GLN A 38 13.38 -8.98 -5.85
N PHE A 39 12.48 -8.04 -6.11
CA PHE A 39 11.53 -8.11 -7.24
C PHE A 39 11.75 -7.05 -8.31
N GLY A 40 12.60 -6.06 -8.02
CA GLY A 40 12.90 -4.93 -8.88
C GLY A 40 12.00 -3.71 -8.66
N PRO A 41 12.52 -2.50 -8.95
CA PRO A 41 11.87 -1.21 -8.69
C PRO A 41 10.48 -1.08 -9.32
N LEU A 42 10.37 -1.46 -10.59
CA LEU A 42 9.15 -1.22 -11.38
C LEU A 42 7.94 -2.01 -10.83
N ARG A 43 8.15 -3.27 -10.41
CA ARG A 43 7.07 -4.11 -9.89
C ARG A 43 6.56 -3.57 -8.55
N ILE A 44 7.47 -3.18 -7.68
CA ILE A 44 7.13 -2.63 -6.36
C ILE A 44 6.45 -1.28 -6.48
N ALA A 45 6.92 -0.42 -7.39
CA ALA A 45 6.25 0.84 -7.69
C ALA A 45 4.79 0.61 -8.14
N VAL A 46 4.56 -0.29 -9.11
CA VAL A 46 3.21 -0.59 -9.60
C VAL A 46 2.32 -1.14 -8.48
N ILE A 47 2.82 -2.07 -7.66
CA ILE A 47 2.06 -2.63 -6.52
C ILE A 47 1.71 -1.52 -5.52
N TYR A 48 2.67 -0.66 -5.17
CA TYR A 48 2.47 0.43 -4.23
C TYR A 48 1.40 1.41 -4.72
N PHE A 49 1.52 1.89 -5.97
CA PHE A 49 0.56 2.83 -6.56
C PHE A 49 -0.84 2.23 -6.69
N LEU A 50 -0.96 1.01 -7.21
CA LEU A 50 -2.27 0.35 -7.36
C LEU A 50 -2.92 0.07 -6.02
N SER A 51 -2.15 -0.34 -5.01
CA SER A 51 -2.68 -0.61 -3.68
C SER A 51 -3.19 0.66 -2.99
N GLY A 52 -2.51 1.79 -3.18
CA GLY A 52 -2.98 3.09 -2.71
C GLY A 52 -4.31 3.51 -3.38
N ILE A 53 -4.41 3.36 -4.69
CA ILE A 53 -5.63 3.69 -5.45
C ILE A 53 -6.80 2.80 -5.06
N VAL A 54 -6.59 1.48 -5.02
CA VAL A 54 -7.63 0.50 -4.66
C VAL A 54 -8.08 0.73 -3.22
N GLY A 55 -7.16 0.97 -2.29
CA GLY A 55 -7.51 1.30 -0.91
C GLY A 55 -8.27 2.62 -0.77
N SER A 56 -7.96 3.61 -1.61
CA SER A 56 -8.70 4.88 -1.66
C SER A 56 -10.09 4.71 -2.23
N LEU A 57 -10.24 3.88 -3.26
CA LEU A 57 -11.54 3.51 -3.81
C LEU A 57 -12.38 2.76 -2.77
N PHE A 58 -11.79 1.79 -2.07
CA PHE A 58 -12.47 1.04 -1.03
C PHE A 58 -12.91 1.97 0.12
N ALA A 59 -12.02 2.85 0.58
CA ALA A 59 -12.36 3.82 1.60
C ALA A 59 -13.49 4.76 1.12
N ALA A 60 -13.48 5.23 -0.13
CA ALA A 60 -14.53 6.07 -0.67
C ALA A 60 -15.90 5.36 -0.78
N LEU A 61 -15.91 4.05 -1.04
CA LEU A 61 -17.15 3.26 -1.15
C LEU A 61 -17.77 2.95 0.21
N PHE A 62 -16.93 2.62 1.20
CA PHE A 62 -17.35 2.08 2.50
C PHE A 62 -17.29 3.09 3.65
N VAL A 63 -16.51 4.16 3.55
CA VAL A 63 -16.35 5.20 4.58
C VAL A 63 -16.91 6.52 4.06
N ARG A 64 -18.14 6.86 4.45
CA ARG A 64 -18.86 8.04 3.92
C ARG A 64 -18.84 9.27 4.83
N ASN A 65 -18.51 9.12 6.12
CA ASN A 65 -18.71 10.17 7.13
C ASN A 65 -17.43 10.66 7.82
N ILE A 66 -16.26 10.22 7.38
CA ILE A 66 -14.95 10.58 7.97
C ILE A 66 -13.99 10.88 6.81
N PRO A 67 -13.08 11.87 6.93
CA PRO A 67 -12.00 12.05 5.97
C PRO A 67 -11.22 10.74 5.79
N SER A 68 -11.38 10.09 4.63
CA SER A 68 -10.71 8.84 4.32
C SER A 68 -9.24 9.09 4.05
N ILE A 69 -8.38 8.53 4.89
CA ILE A 69 -6.92 8.58 4.75
C ILE A 69 -6.46 7.18 4.35
N SER A 70 -5.96 7.04 3.13
CA SER A 70 -5.64 5.74 2.54
C SER A 70 -4.14 5.45 2.43
N SER A 71 -3.28 6.24 3.11
CA SER A 71 -1.83 6.07 3.04
C SER A 71 -1.38 4.66 3.46
N GLY A 72 -2.03 4.08 4.47
CA GLY A 72 -1.74 2.72 4.93
C GLY A 72 -2.05 1.62 3.91
N ALA A 73 -2.94 1.86 2.94
CA ALA A 73 -3.33 0.83 1.97
C ALA A 73 -2.17 0.42 1.06
N ALA A 74 -1.29 1.37 0.70
CA ALA A 74 -0.12 1.08 -0.11
C ALA A 74 0.88 0.18 0.63
N PHE A 75 1.04 0.39 1.94
CA PHE A 75 1.85 -0.48 2.80
C PHE A 75 1.27 -1.90 2.93
N PHE A 76 -0.03 -2.01 3.20
CA PHE A 76 -0.69 -3.32 3.26
C PHE A 76 -0.63 -4.06 1.91
N GLY A 77 -0.61 -3.34 0.79
CA GLY A 77 -0.36 -3.90 -0.53
C GLY A 77 1.02 -4.56 -0.66
N LEU A 78 2.06 -3.93 -0.14
CA LEU A 78 3.41 -4.51 -0.11
C LEU A 78 3.48 -5.76 0.77
N ILE A 79 2.88 -5.73 1.97
CA ILE A 79 2.78 -6.93 2.82
C ILE A 79 2.03 -8.06 2.10
N GLY A 80 0.91 -7.73 1.43
CA GLY A 80 0.14 -8.70 0.65
C GLY A 80 0.98 -9.33 -0.46
N ALA A 81 1.84 -8.54 -1.13
CA ALA A 81 2.76 -9.05 -2.14
C ALA A 81 3.82 -10.01 -1.55
N MET A 82 4.36 -9.70 -0.36
CA MET A 82 5.28 -10.61 0.35
C MET A 82 4.60 -11.93 0.71
N LEU A 83 3.38 -11.87 1.26
CA LEU A 83 2.61 -13.07 1.63
C LEU A 83 2.26 -13.91 0.40
N ALA A 84 1.88 -13.27 -0.70
CA ALA A 84 1.58 -13.96 -1.95
C ALA A 84 2.82 -14.67 -2.52
N GLU A 85 4.01 -14.08 -2.37
CA GLU A 85 5.25 -14.74 -2.75
C GLU A 85 5.55 -15.94 -1.87
N LEU A 86 5.48 -15.78 -0.54
CA LEU A 86 5.69 -16.86 0.41
C LEU A 86 4.73 -18.03 0.15
N ALA A 87 3.47 -17.74 -0.13
CA ALA A 87 2.47 -18.75 -0.45
C ALA A 87 2.77 -19.47 -1.78
N ARG A 88 3.18 -18.75 -2.82
CA ARG A 88 3.53 -19.35 -4.13
C ARG A 88 4.81 -20.17 -4.09
N ASN A 89 5.78 -19.74 -3.29
CA ASN A 89 7.09 -20.37 -3.15
C ASN A 89 7.22 -21.23 -1.90
N TRP A 90 6.10 -21.55 -1.24
CA TRP A 90 6.06 -22.28 0.03
C TRP A 90 6.85 -23.59 0.00
N ASN A 91 6.78 -24.32 -1.12
CA ASN A 91 7.51 -25.58 -1.29
C ASN A 91 9.03 -25.40 -1.26
N LEU A 92 9.57 -24.26 -1.69
CA LEU A 92 11.01 -23.97 -1.64
C LEU A 92 11.50 -23.68 -0.21
N TYR A 93 10.61 -23.11 0.62
CA TYR A 93 10.91 -22.79 2.01
C TYR A 93 10.62 -23.96 2.97
N SER A 94 9.60 -24.75 2.66
CA SER A 94 9.20 -25.93 3.45
C SER A 94 10.06 -27.16 3.17
N SER A 95 10.85 -27.18 2.10
CA SER A 95 11.74 -28.29 1.76
C SER A 95 13.17 -28.13 2.30
N LYS A 96 13.39 -27.20 3.23
CA LYS A 96 14.61 -27.08 4.04
C LYS A 96 14.35 -27.62 5.44
#